data_AF-A0A2N2FDD0-F1
#
_entry.id   AF-A0A2N2FDD0-F1
#
_cell.length_a   1.000
_cell.length_b   1.000
_cell.length_c   1.000
_cell.angle_alpha   90.00
_cell.angle_beta   90.00
_cell.angle_gamma   90.00
#
_symmetry.space_group_name_H-M   'P 1'
#
loop_
_entity.id
_entity.type
_entity.pdbx_description
1 polymer ?
#
loop_
_entity_poly.entity_id
_entity_poly.type
_entity_poly.pdbx_seq_one_letter_code
_entity_poly.pdbx_strand_id
1 'polypeptide(L)'
;MLKFFRKHARGWFMLGILGIIIIVFVLYFGSGARGGGRANAIATVDKRVISENEFHSEYEKTLDMVRQRLGAKLTPEILKQMDLKKKTYDELLNRQIIIAKAGDLNIKVSDEELRNSIMSLPVL
;
A
#
# COMPACT_ATOMS: atom_id res chain seq x y z
N MET A 1 50.95 25.82 -14.14
CA MET A 1 50.02 25.54 -13.01
C MET A 1 48.81 24.64 -13.37
N LEU A 2 48.74 24.03 -14.57
CA LEU A 2 47.63 23.11 -14.97
C LEU A 2 47.91 21.61 -14.73
N LYS A 3 49.13 21.24 -14.31
CA LYS A 3 49.51 19.83 -14.08
C LYS A 3 49.22 19.32 -12.66
N PHE A 4 48.95 20.22 -11.70
CA PHE A 4 48.65 19.85 -10.32
C PHE A 4 47.19 19.40 -10.13
N PHE A 5 46.25 19.99 -10.87
CA PHE A 5 44.85 19.56 -10.86
C PHE A 5 44.67 18.15 -11.41
N ARG A 6 45.51 17.71 -12.36
CA ARG A 6 45.39 16.38 -12.95
C ARG A 6 45.88 15.25 -12.04
N LYS A 7 46.66 15.54 -11.00
CA LYS A 7 47.32 14.51 -10.16
C LYS A 7 46.54 14.15 -8.89
N HIS A 8 45.56 14.95 -8.48
CA HIS A 8 44.69 14.66 -7.32
C HIS A 8 43.19 14.54 -7.67
N ALA A 9 42.81 14.80 -8.92
CA ALA A 9 41.40 14.91 -9.34
C ALA A 9 40.65 13.60 -9.63
N ARG A 10 41.22 12.42 -9.37
CA ARG A 10 40.55 11.15 -9.76
C ARG A 10 40.13 10.22 -8.64
N GLY A 11 40.78 10.24 -7.48
CA GLY A 11 40.44 9.33 -6.38
C GLY A 11 39.68 10.04 -5.27
N TRP A 12 40.40 10.82 -4.48
CA TRP A 12 39.89 11.33 -3.20
C TRP A 12 38.89 12.49 -3.31
N PHE A 13 39.13 13.47 -4.18
CA PHE A 13 38.19 14.59 -4.35
C PHE A 13 36.85 14.11 -4.94
N MET A 14 36.91 13.20 -5.90
CA MET A 14 35.72 12.57 -6.49
C MET A 14 34.97 11.72 -5.46
N LEU A 15 35.70 10.99 -4.59
CA LEU A 15 35.10 10.20 -3.51
C LEU A 15 34.39 11.08 -2.48
N GLY A 16 34.92 12.27 -2.18
CA GLY A 16 34.27 13.25 -1.31
C GLY A 16 32.94 13.75 -1.87
N ILE A 17 32.93 14.15 -3.16
CA ILE A 17 31.69 14.59 -3.84
C ILE A 17 30.68 13.44 -3.92
N LEU A 18 31.12 12.24 -4.28
CA LEU A 18 30.26 11.06 -4.37
C LEU A 18 29.67 10.69 -3.00
N GLY A 19 30.47 10.78 -1.93
CA GLY A 19 30.02 10.56 -0.56
C GLY A 19 28.93 11.54 -0.12
N ILE A 20 29.09 12.84 -0.45
CA ILE A 20 28.07 13.85 -0.14
C ILE A 20 26.76 13.55 -0.88
N ILE A 21 26.82 13.18 -2.17
CA ILE A 21 25.63 12.78 -2.95
C ILE A 21 24.95 11.57 -2.30
N ILE A 22 25.70 10.54 -1.91
CA ILE A 22 25.16 9.36 -1.23
C ILE A 22 24.49 9.75 0.09
N ILE A 23 25.10 10.63 0.90
CA ILE A 23 24.51 11.08 2.17
C ILE A 23 23.19 11.80 1.94
N VAL A 24 23.11 12.71 0.96
CA VAL A 24 21.85 13.39 0.61
C VAL A 24 20.81 12.38 0.15
N PHE A 25 21.18 11.40 -0.68
CA PHE A 25 20.27 10.34 -1.10
C PHE A 25 19.79 9.48 0.08
N VAL A 26 20.66 9.09 1.00
CA VAL A 26 20.27 8.26 2.16
C VAL A 26 19.44 9.06 3.18
N LEU A 27 19.76 10.33 3.43
CA LEU A 27 18.97 11.16 4.34
C LEU A 27 17.59 11.49 3.76
N TYR A 28 17.52 11.80 2.47
CA TYR A 28 16.29 12.26 1.81
C TYR A 28 15.44 11.11 1.24
N PHE A 29 16.05 10.05 0.70
CA PHE A 29 15.37 8.87 0.17
C PHE A 29 15.44 7.64 1.11
N GLY A 30 16.46 7.51 1.96
CA GLY A 30 16.60 6.37 2.87
C GLY A 30 15.61 6.37 4.05
N SER A 31 15.10 7.54 4.45
CA SER A 31 13.98 7.65 5.40
C SER A 31 12.61 7.35 4.77
N GLY A 32 12.50 7.41 3.44
CA GLY A 32 11.28 7.14 2.68
C GLY A 32 11.24 5.76 1.99
N ALA A 33 12.36 5.06 1.88
CA ALA A 33 12.46 3.78 1.16
C ALA A 33 11.84 2.58 1.90
N ARG A 34 11.34 2.76 3.13
CA ARG A 34 10.62 1.71 3.88
C ARG A 34 9.09 1.85 3.88
N GLY A 35 8.54 2.83 3.15
CA GLY A 35 7.11 3.00 3.00
C GLY A 35 6.82 3.70 1.69
N GLY A 36 6.40 2.93 0.68
CA GLY A 36 6.05 3.45 -0.63
C GLY A 36 5.09 4.62 -0.54
N GLY A 37 5.54 5.77 -1.04
CA GLY A 37 4.72 6.94 -1.26
C GLY A 37 4.34 7.69 0.02
N ARG A 38 4.27 9.01 -0.09
CA ARG A 38 3.41 9.80 0.79
C ARG A 38 1.97 9.28 0.60
N ALA A 39 1.59 8.28 1.38
CA ALA A 39 0.23 7.77 1.41
C ALA A 39 -0.64 8.88 2.00
N ASN A 40 -1.31 9.63 1.14
CA ASN A 40 -2.41 10.49 1.58
C ASN A 40 -3.38 9.58 2.34
N ALA A 41 -3.46 9.78 3.65
CA ALA A 41 -4.34 9.02 4.50
C ALA A 41 -5.77 9.48 4.21
N ILE A 42 -6.65 8.57 3.78
CA ILE A 42 -8.07 8.89 3.60
C ILE A 42 -8.79 8.83 4.96
N ALA A 43 -8.43 7.86 5.81
CA ALA A 43 -8.98 7.71 7.14
C ALA A 43 -8.02 6.95 8.05
N THR A 44 -8.14 7.16 9.37
CA THR A 44 -7.44 6.39 10.39
C THR A 44 -8.46 5.72 11.29
N VAL A 45 -8.38 4.40 11.46
CA VAL A 45 -9.28 3.62 12.29
C VAL A 45 -8.45 2.89 13.35
N ASP A 46 -8.65 3.24 14.62
CA ASP A 46 -8.13 2.54 15.79
C ASP A 46 -6.60 2.25 15.78
N LYS A 47 -5.82 3.12 15.11
CA LYS A 47 -4.35 3.09 14.87
C LYS A 47 -3.89 2.54 13.51
N ARG A 48 -4.79 2.05 12.64
CA ARG A 48 -4.46 1.70 11.26
C ARG A 48 -4.83 2.84 10.31
N VAL A 49 -3.85 3.30 9.53
CA VAL A 49 -4.05 4.29 8.47
C VAL A 49 -4.51 3.57 7.20
N ILE A 50 -5.68 3.93 6.69
CA ILE A 50 -6.14 3.50 5.37
C ILE A 50 -5.56 4.49 4.36
N SER A 51 -4.62 3.99 3.54
CA SER A 51 -3.99 4.79 2.49
C SER A 51 -4.91 4.98 1.29
N GLU A 52 -4.75 6.09 0.58
CA GLU A 52 -5.43 6.33 -0.70
C GLU A 52 -5.19 5.21 -1.72
N ASN A 53 -3.99 4.65 -1.74
CA ASN A 53 -3.64 3.53 -2.61
C ASN A 53 -4.43 2.25 -2.26
N GLU A 54 -4.60 1.95 -0.97
CA GLU A 54 -5.38 0.79 -0.50
C GLU A 54 -6.85 0.96 -0.86
N PHE A 55 -7.41 2.16 -0.67
CA PHE A 55 -8.77 2.46 -1.10
C PHE A 55 -8.94 2.33 -2.62
N HIS A 56 -8.00 2.86 -3.42
CA HIS A 56 -8.07 2.78 -4.86
C HIS A 56 -8.01 1.33 -5.35
N SER A 57 -7.11 0.52 -4.78
CA SER A 57 -7.01 -0.91 -5.11
C SER A 57 -8.30 -1.67 -4.81
N GLU A 58 -8.92 -1.42 -3.66
CA GLU A 58 -10.17 -2.07 -3.26
C GLU A 58 -11.38 -1.57 -4.06
N TYR A 59 -11.38 -0.30 -4.44
CA TYR A 59 -12.38 0.26 -5.34
C TYR A 59 -12.33 -0.41 -6.72
N GLU A 60 -11.15 -0.57 -7.31
CA GLU A 60 -11.00 -1.25 -8.61
C GLU A 60 -11.46 -2.71 -8.53
N LYS A 61 -11.11 -3.46 -7.47
CA LYS A 61 -11.61 -4.83 -7.26
C LYS A 61 -13.13 -4.88 -7.16
N THR A 62 -13.72 -3.97 -6.39
CA THR A 62 -15.17 -3.88 -6.23
C THR A 62 -15.84 -3.57 -7.56
N LEU A 63 -15.27 -2.65 -8.33
CA LEU A 63 -15.72 -2.27 -9.65
C LEU A 63 -15.65 -3.44 -10.63
N ASP A 64 -14.57 -4.21 -10.61
CA ASP A 64 -14.40 -5.40 -11.46
C ASP A 64 -15.40 -6.50 -11.09
N MET A 65 -15.67 -6.71 -9.80
CA MET A 65 -16.70 -7.65 -9.36
C MET A 65 -18.10 -7.22 -9.82
N VAL A 66 -18.40 -5.92 -9.72
CA VAL A 66 -19.66 -5.33 -10.19
C VAL A 66 -19.76 -5.48 -11.72
N ARG A 67 -18.68 -5.20 -12.46
CA ARG A 67 -18.59 -5.39 -13.92
C ARG A 67 -18.83 -6.85 -14.32
N GLN A 68 -18.22 -7.81 -13.63
CA GLN A 68 -18.42 -9.23 -13.90
C GLN A 68 -19.86 -9.68 -13.66
N ARG A 69 -20.53 -9.14 -12.64
CA ARG A 69 -21.92 -9.51 -12.30
C ARG A 69 -22.96 -8.84 -13.19
N LEU A 70 -22.78 -7.56 -13.50
CA LEU A 70 -23.76 -6.77 -14.27
C LEU A 70 -23.48 -6.78 -15.78
N GLY A 71 -22.23 -7.02 -16.19
CA GLY A 71 -21.83 -7.10 -17.59
C GLY A 71 -22.36 -5.94 -18.42
N ALA A 72 -23.18 -6.27 -19.43
CA ALA A 72 -23.80 -5.32 -20.35
C ALA A 72 -24.88 -4.39 -19.73
N LYS A 73 -25.32 -4.66 -18.49
CA LYS A 73 -26.31 -3.81 -17.78
C LYS A 73 -25.66 -2.69 -16.98
N LEU A 74 -24.32 -2.63 -16.95
CA LEU A 74 -23.60 -1.61 -16.22
C LEU A 74 -23.57 -0.29 -17.01
N THR A 75 -24.49 0.63 -16.72
CA THR A 75 -24.42 1.99 -17.26
C THR A 75 -23.64 2.92 -16.33
N PRO A 76 -22.98 3.97 -16.86
CA PRO A 76 -22.31 4.98 -16.06
C PRO A 76 -23.23 5.67 -15.04
N GLU A 77 -24.54 5.73 -15.33
CA GLU A 77 -25.55 6.31 -14.46
C GLU A 77 -25.84 5.42 -13.24
N ILE A 78 -25.99 4.10 -13.44
CA ILE A 78 -26.16 3.13 -12.34
C ILE A 78 -24.91 3.13 -11.45
N LEU A 79 -23.71 3.19 -12.05
CA LEU A 79 -22.45 3.29 -11.31
C LEU A 79 -22.37 4.53 -10.41
N LYS A 80 -22.82 5.69 -10.92
CA LYS A 80 -22.86 6.93 -10.14
C LYS A 80 -23.91 6.90 -9.03
N GLN A 81 -25.06 6.27 -9.27
CA GLN A 81 -26.13 6.15 -8.27
C GLN A 81 -25.79 5.16 -7.15
N MET A 82 -25.00 4.12 -7.42
CA MET A 82 -24.65 3.11 -6.42
C MET A 82 -23.67 3.59 -5.34
N ASP A 83 -23.14 4.82 -5.44
CA ASP A 83 -22.16 5.41 -4.52
C ASP A 83 -21.08 4.39 -4.08
N LEU A 84 -20.51 3.69 -5.07
CA LEU A 84 -19.60 2.56 -4.84
C LEU A 84 -18.40 2.96 -3.97
N LYS A 85 -17.99 4.22 -4.02
CA LYS A 85 -16.93 4.76 -3.17
C LYS A 85 -17.31 4.68 -1.69
N LYS A 86 -18.51 5.13 -1.32
CA LYS A 86 -19.02 5.04 0.05
C LYS A 86 -19.18 3.59 0.47
N LYS A 87 -19.73 2.74 -0.38
CA LYS A 87 -19.87 1.30 -0.09
C LYS A 87 -18.52 0.64 0.18
N THR A 88 -17.51 0.91 -0.65
CA THR A 88 -16.14 0.38 -0.48
C THR A 88 -15.52 0.89 0.83
N TYR A 89 -15.72 2.17 1.14
CA TYR A 89 -15.25 2.76 2.39
C TYR A 89 -15.89 2.10 3.62
N ASP A 90 -17.22 1.94 3.62
CA ASP A 90 -17.96 1.31 4.72
C ASP A 90 -17.56 -0.16 4.91
N GLU A 91 -17.30 -0.87 3.82
CA GLU A 91 -16.84 -2.27 3.86
C GLU A 91 -15.44 -2.39 4.45
N LEU A 92 -14.52 -1.50 4.06
CA LEU A 92 -13.19 -1.42 4.66
C LEU A 92 -13.26 -1.07 6.14
N LEU A 93 -14.07 -0.08 6.50
CA LEU A 93 -14.25 0.35 7.88
C LEU A 93 -14.79 -0.79 8.75
N ASN A 94 -15.88 -1.45 8.33
CA ASN A 94 -16.47 -2.57 9.06
C ASN A 94 -15.48 -3.72 9.24
N ARG A 95 -14.72 -4.06 8.19
CA ARG A 95 -13.70 -5.09 8.28
C ARG A 95 -12.62 -4.74 9.30
N GLN A 96 -12.14 -3.50 9.34
CA GLN A 96 -11.16 -3.08 10.34
C GLN A 96 -11.73 -3.12 11.76
N ILE A 97 -12.98 -2.69 11.95
CA ILE A 97 -13.65 -2.73 13.27
C ILE A 97 -13.73 -4.16 13.79
N ILE A 98 -14.13 -5.11 12.93
CA ILE A 98 -14.21 -6.54 13.30
C ILE A 98 -12.84 -7.09 13.69
N ILE A 99 -11.80 -6.80 12.90
CA ILE A 99 -10.43 -7.26 13.16
C ILE A 99 -9.88 -6.66 14.45
N ALA A 100 -10.08 -5.36 14.67
CA ALA A 100 -9.67 -4.67 15.89
C ALA A 100 -10.34 -5.32 17.12
N LYS A 101 -11.66 -5.55 17.04
CA LYS A 101 -12.39 -6.20 18.12
C LYS A 101 -11.97 -7.65 18.35
N ALA A 102 -11.66 -8.40 17.28
CA ALA A 102 -11.14 -9.75 17.40
C ALA A 102 -9.77 -9.78 18.11
N GLY A 103 -8.91 -8.78 17.84
CA GLY A 103 -7.65 -8.58 18.55
C GLY A 103 -7.84 -8.30 20.03
N ASP A 104 -8.78 -7.41 20.39
CA ASP A 104 -9.13 -7.12 21.78
C ASP A 104 -9.65 -8.35 22.53
N LEU A 105 -10.41 -9.20 21.84
CA LEU A 105 -10.94 -10.47 22.36
C LEU A 105 -9.90 -11.60 22.32
N ASN A 106 -8.68 -11.31 21.86
CA ASN A 106 -7.57 -12.26 21.72
C ASN A 106 -7.94 -13.52 20.89
N ILE A 107 -8.85 -13.34 19.93
CA ILE A 107 -9.26 -14.39 18.99
C ILE A 107 -8.10 -14.62 18.03
N LYS A 108 -7.51 -15.81 18.07
CA LYS A 108 -6.42 -16.24 17.18
C LYS A 108 -6.84 -17.49 16.44
N VAL A 109 -6.40 -17.59 15.19
CA VAL A 109 -6.57 -18.79 14.36
C VAL A 109 -5.32 -19.64 14.52
N SER A 110 -5.49 -20.93 14.79
CA SER A 110 -4.36 -21.87 14.86
C SER A 110 -3.84 -22.25 13.46
N ASP A 111 -2.58 -22.67 13.38
CA ASP A 111 -1.99 -23.10 12.11
C ASP A 111 -2.70 -24.33 11.52
N GLU A 112 -3.26 -25.20 12.37
CA GLU A 112 -4.03 -26.37 11.96
C GLU A 112 -5.38 -25.97 11.34
N GLU A 113 -6.12 -25.06 11.96
CA GLU A 113 -7.38 -24.53 11.41
C GLU A 113 -7.15 -23.78 10.10
N LEU A 114 -6.06 -23.02 10.01
CA LEU A 114 -5.66 -22.32 8.78
C LEU A 114 -5.35 -23.33 7.67
N ARG A 115 -4.55 -24.36 7.98
CA ARG A 115 -4.19 -25.41 7.01
C ARG A 115 -5.44 -26.13 6.51
N ASN A 116 -6.32 -26.54 7.42
CA ASN A 116 -7.56 -27.24 7.08
C ASN A 116 -8.48 -26.36 6.22
N SER A 117 -8.57 -25.07 6.53
CA SER A 117 -9.33 -24.11 5.72
C SER A 117 -8.78 -24.00 4.30
N ILE A 118 -7.45 -23.91 4.14
CA ILE A 118 -6.83 -23.84 2.81
C ILE A 118 -7.06 -25.15 2.04
N MET A 119 -6.90 -26.31 2.68
CA MET A 119 -7.12 -27.62 2.06
C MET A 119 -8.58 -27.85 1.66
N SER A 120 -9.53 -27.19 2.34
CA SER A 120 -10.96 -27.28 2.02
C SER A 120 -11.37 -26.45 0.80
N LEU A 121 -10.51 -25.55 0.30
CA LEU A 121 -10.80 -24.75 -0.88
C LEU A 121 -10.67 -25.64 -2.14
N PRO A 122 -11.74 -25.82 -2.93
CA PRO A 122 -11.78 -26.78 -4.04
C PRO A 122 -11.03 -26.32 -5.31
N VAL A 123 -10.06 -25.41 -5.18
CA VAL A 123 -9.45 -24.67 -6.31
C VAL A 123 -7.92 -24.80 -6.41
N LEU A 124 -7.34 -25.85 -5.82
CA LEU A 124 -5.95 -26.24 -6.05
C LEU A 124 -5.86 -27.57 -6.79
#